data_AF-A0A7S4P5W9-F1
#
_entry.id   AF-A0A7S4P5W9-F1
#
_cell.length_a   1.000
_cell.length_b   1.000
_cell.length_c   1.000
_cell.angle_alpha   90.00
_cell.angle_beta   90.00
_cell.angle_gamma   90.00
#
_symmetry.space_group_name_H-M   'P 1'
#
loop_
_entity.id
_entity.type
_entity.pdbx_description
1 polymer ?
#
loop_
_entity_poly.entity_id
_entity_poly.type
_entity_poly.pdbx_seq_one_letter_code
_entity_poly.pdbx_strand_id
1 'polypeptide(L)'
;KDEEPPLLVLKYESNPSDGEACDSRMIAMLDRMTIVYNPPFLRHLLDFLDIGESPALEALKRTAAEQLQHAKEVSEKNVKSALQAKIVADLSFDLRSPVIIIPQNVEHGRDDCPSLVVQP
;
A
#
# COMPACT_ATOMS: atom_id res chain seq x y z
N LYS A 1 0.16 -37.96 0.53
CA LYS A 1 -1.06 -37.23 0.97
C LYS A 1 -0.81 -35.81 0.52
N ASP A 2 -1.30 -35.45 -0.65
CA ASP A 2 -1.07 -34.13 -1.24
C ASP A 2 -1.85 -33.12 -0.40
N GLU A 3 -1.13 -32.33 0.40
CA GLU A 3 -1.73 -31.22 1.14
C GLU A 3 -2.02 -30.10 0.15
N GLU A 4 -3.29 -29.68 0.07
CA GLU A 4 -3.67 -28.54 -0.75
C GLU A 4 -2.90 -27.29 -0.27
N PRO A 5 -2.30 -26.53 -1.20
CA PRO A 5 -1.53 -25.36 -0.80
C PRO A 5 -2.44 -24.35 -0.08
N PRO A 6 -1.94 -23.69 0.98
CA PRO A 6 -2.71 -22.71 1.72
C PRO A 6 -3.11 -21.54 0.83
N LEU A 7 -4.34 -21.04 1.02
CA LEU A 7 -4.89 -19.89 0.27
C LEU A 7 -4.14 -18.59 0.54
N LEU A 8 -3.53 -18.46 1.72
CA LEU A 8 -2.72 -17.32 2.13
C LEU A 8 -1.48 -17.82 2.87
N VAL A 9 -0.30 -17.38 2.42
CA VAL A 9 0.95 -17.47 3.17
C VAL A 9 1.42 -16.05 3.45
N LEU A 10 1.56 -15.71 4.72
CA LEU A 10 2.07 -14.41 5.15
C LEU A 10 3.44 -14.60 5.79
N LYS A 11 4.44 -13.86 5.31
CA LYS A 11 5.76 -13.77 5.91
C LYS A 11 6.01 -12.32 6.32
N TYR A 12 6.54 -12.14 7.52
CA TYR A 12 6.88 -10.83 8.06
C TYR A 12 8.27 -10.89 8.66
N GLU A 13 9.07 -9.88 8.35
CA GLU A 13 10.43 -9.71 8.87
C GLU A 13 10.59 -8.27 9.36
N SER A 14 11.20 -8.10 10.53
CA SER A 14 11.66 -6.80 11.00
C SER A 14 13.16 -6.68 10.77
N ASN A 15 13.61 -5.56 10.20
CA ASN A 15 15.02 -5.26 9.91
C ASN A 15 15.71 -6.42 9.13
N PRO A 16 15.24 -6.72 7.89
CA PRO A 16 15.76 -7.81 7.06
C PRO A 16 17.28 -7.75 6.90
N SER A 17 17.90 -8.92 6.84
CA SER A 17 19.37 -9.09 6.90
C SER A 17 20.08 -8.90 5.57
N ASP A 18 19.34 -8.73 4.48
CA ASP A 18 19.82 -8.72 3.09
C ASP A 18 20.34 -7.35 2.62
N GLY A 19 20.33 -6.35 3.51
CA GLY A 19 20.91 -5.04 3.24
C GLY A 19 20.02 -4.09 2.45
N GLU A 20 18.74 -4.43 2.22
CA GLU A 20 17.75 -3.44 1.78
C GLU A 20 17.49 -2.40 2.87
N ALA A 21 17.30 -1.14 2.46
CA ALA A 21 17.07 -0.01 3.37
C ALA A 21 15.63 0.02 3.92
N CYS A 22 15.13 -1.11 4.39
CA CYS A 22 13.78 -1.30 4.92
C CYS A 22 13.83 -1.80 6.37
N ASP A 23 13.02 -1.20 7.24
CA ASP A 23 12.90 -1.60 8.66
C ASP A 23 11.90 -2.73 8.85
N SER A 24 11.03 -2.97 7.87
CA SER A 24 10.07 -4.08 7.91
C SER A 24 9.75 -4.56 6.49
N ARG A 25 9.61 -5.88 6.34
CA ARG A 25 9.19 -6.53 5.09
C ARG A 25 8.01 -7.44 5.35
N MET A 26 7.00 -7.37 4.49
CA MET A 26 5.87 -8.27 4.49
C MET A 26 5.67 -8.87 3.09
N ILE A 27 5.63 -10.19 3.00
CA ILE A 27 5.36 -10.92 1.76
C ILE A 27 4.08 -11.74 1.97
N ALA A 28 3.07 -11.48 1.13
CA ALA A 28 1.83 -12.24 1.11
C ALA A 28 1.72 -13.02 -0.21
N MET A 29 1.64 -14.35 -0.13
CA MET A 29 1.35 -15.22 -1.27
C MET A 29 -0.10 -15.66 -1.17
N LEU A 30 -0.90 -15.34 -2.18
CA LEU A 30 -2.31 -15.67 -2.24
C LEU A 30 -2.57 -16.62 -3.40
N ASP A 31 -3.38 -17.64 -3.17
CA ASP A 31 -3.78 -18.62 -4.17
C ASP A 31 -5.31 -18.61 -4.33
N ARG A 32 -5.80 -18.65 -5.57
CA ARG A 32 -7.24 -18.71 -5.91
C ARG A 32 -8.07 -17.56 -5.29
N MET A 33 -7.63 -16.32 -5.45
CA MET A 33 -8.35 -15.15 -4.96
C MET A 33 -9.36 -14.59 -5.99
N THR A 34 -10.54 -14.21 -5.53
CA THR A 34 -11.50 -13.41 -6.33
C THR A 34 -11.44 -11.96 -5.90
N ILE A 35 -11.12 -11.06 -6.83
CA ILE A 35 -11.07 -9.62 -6.61
C ILE A 35 -12.31 -9.01 -7.24
N VAL A 36 -13.20 -8.45 -6.41
CA VAL A 36 -14.35 -7.67 -6.87
C VAL A 36 -14.12 -6.22 -6.50
N TYR A 37 -14.12 -5.32 -7.48
CA TYR A 37 -13.88 -3.90 -7.21
C TYR A 37 -14.83 -2.99 -7.99
N ASN A 38 -15.15 -1.84 -7.42
CA ASN A 38 -15.96 -0.80 -8.04
C ASN A 38 -15.05 0.22 -8.77
N PRO A 39 -15.10 0.33 -10.12
CA PRO A 39 -14.19 1.22 -10.85
C PRO A 39 -14.26 2.71 -10.44
N PRO A 40 -15.44 3.34 -10.30
CA PRO A 40 -15.57 4.67 -9.71
C PRO A 40 -14.84 4.83 -8.37
N PHE A 41 -14.98 3.85 -7.48
CA PHE A 41 -14.34 3.91 -6.16
C PHE A 41 -12.81 3.93 -6.27
N LEU A 42 -12.23 3.02 -7.08
CA LEU A 42 -10.78 3.01 -7.28
C LEU A 42 -10.29 4.31 -7.93
N ARG A 43 -11.04 4.88 -8.86
CA ARG A 43 -10.69 6.17 -9.45
C ARG A 43 -10.67 7.28 -8.40
N HIS A 44 -11.73 7.42 -7.61
CA HIS A 44 -11.77 8.43 -6.55
C HIS A 44 -10.70 8.22 -5.47
N LEU A 45 -10.39 6.97 -5.14
CA LEU A 45 -9.32 6.63 -4.21
C LEU A 45 -7.96 7.00 -4.80
N LEU A 46 -7.70 6.68 -6.07
CA LEU A 46 -6.46 7.04 -6.75
C LEU A 46 -6.33 8.56 -6.87
N ASP A 47 -7.41 9.28 -7.19
CA ASP A 47 -7.42 10.75 -7.24
C ASP A 47 -7.18 11.37 -5.85
N PHE A 48 -7.64 10.71 -4.78
CA PHE A 48 -7.38 11.14 -3.40
C PHE A 48 -5.93 10.89 -2.98
N LEU A 49 -5.35 9.76 -3.40
CA LEU A 49 -3.97 9.39 -3.08
C LEU A 49 -2.95 10.14 -3.95
N ASP A 50 -3.31 10.44 -5.20
CA ASP A 50 -2.57 11.32 -6.09
C ASP A 50 -2.84 12.78 -5.68
N ILE A 51 -2.31 13.12 -4.51
CA ILE A 51 -2.10 14.50 -4.12
C ILE A 51 -1.02 15.00 -5.07
N GLY A 52 -1.38 15.55 -6.22
CA GLY A 52 -0.41 16.12 -7.17
C GLY A 52 0.45 17.23 -6.54
N GLU A 53 1.02 18.15 -7.34
CA GLU A 53 1.64 19.37 -6.78
C GLU A 53 0.58 20.33 -6.21
N SER A 54 -0.10 19.91 -5.13
CA SER A 54 -1.07 20.73 -4.44
C SER A 54 -0.33 21.75 -3.57
N PRO A 55 -0.83 23.00 -3.48
CA PRO A 55 -0.28 24.00 -2.56
C PRO A 55 -0.24 23.51 -1.11
N ALA A 56 -1.15 22.59 -0.73
CA ALA A 56 -1.19 21.97 0.59
C ALA A 56 -0.05 20.96 0.81
N LEU A 57 0.31 20.19 -0.22
CA LEU A 57 1.48 19.29 -0.18
C LEU A 57 2.78 20.10 -0.14
N GLU A 58 2.89 21.16 -0.93
CA GLU A 58 4.05 22.05 -0.89
C GLU A 58 4.15 22.79 0.45
N ALA A 59 3.02 23.23 1.02
CA ALA A 59 2.98 23.77 2.38
C ALA A 59 3.41 22.73 3.42
N LEU A 60 2.91 21.49 3.33
CA LEU A 60 3.30 20.41 4.24
C LEU A 60 4.81 20.07 4.11
N LYS A 61 5.32 19.94 2.89
CA LYS A 61 6.76 19.73 2.61
C LYS A 61 7.59 20.88 3.16
N ARG A 62 7.15 22.12 2.96
CA ARG A 62 7.82 23.32 3.45
C ARG A 62 7.81 23.39 4.97
N THR A 63 6.68 23.10 5.60
CA THR A 63 6.60 23.01 7.07
C THR A 63 7.49 21.89 7.61
N ALA A 64 7.51 20.72 6.96
CA ALA A 64 8.43 19.64 7.33
C ALA A 64 9.90 20.05 7.16
N ALA A 65 10.24 20.76 6.08
CA ALA A 65 11.59 21.27 5.83
C ALA A 65 12.00 22.36 6.85
N GLU A 66 11.08 23.27 7.20
CA GLU A 66 11.28 24.31 8.22
C GLU A 66 11.46 23.68 9.60
N GLN A 67 10.66 22.67 9.95
CA GLN A 67 10.82 21.90 11.19
C GLN A 67 12.14 21.12 11.21
N LEU A 68 12.60 20.60 10.07
CA LEU A 68 13.91 19.94 9.94
C LEU A 68 15.07 20.93 10.13
N GLN A 69 14.96 22.15 9.60
CA GLN A 69 15.95 23.22 9.77
C GLN A 69 16.00 23.70 11.22
N HIS A 70 14.84 23.97 11.82
CA HIS A 70 14.74 24.35 13.22
C HIS A 70 15.23 23.24 14.16
N ALA A 71 14.99 21.96 13.84
CA ALA A 71 15.56 20.84 14.57
C ALA A 71 17.09 20.78 14.43
N LYS A 72 17.64 21.04 13.23
CA LYS A 72 19.09 21.08 12.97
C LYS A 72 19.82 22.15 13.78
N GLU A 73 19.18 23.29 14.04
CA GLU A 73 19.72 24.36 14.88
C GLU A 73 19.71 24.01 16.38
N VAL A 74 18.84 23.09 16.82
CA VAL A 74 18.56 22.87 18.24
C VAL A 74 19.29 21.68 18.89
N SER A 75 19.75 20.62 18.18
CA SER A 75 20.50 19.54 18.89
C SER A 75 21.17 18.46 18.01
N GLU A 76 22.49 18.31 18.05
CA GLU A 76 23.21 17.22 17.33
C GLU A 76 22.88 15.79 17.81
N LYS A 77 22.37 15.62 19.03
CA LYS A 77 22.06 14.30 19.62
C LYS A 77 20.60 13.91 19.52
N ASN A 78 19.68 14.86 19.71
CA ASN A 78 18.24 14.57 19.68
C ASN A 78 17.69 14.49 18.25
N VAL A 79 18.33 15.17 17.29
CA VAL A 79 17.98 15.15 15.87
C VAL A 79 18.25 13.78 15.23
N LYS A 80 19.34 13.09 15.58
CA LYS A 80 19.59 11.71 15.11
C LYS A 80 18.46 10.75 15.51
N SER A 81 17.94 10.90 16.74
CA SER A 81 16.86 10.07 17.25
C SER A 81 15.52 10.36 16.56
N ALA A 82 15.27 11.62 16.19
CA ALA A 82 14.05 12.02 15.48
C ALA A 82 14.09 11.72 13.97
N LEU A 83 15.26 11.80 13.31
CA LEU A 83 15.42 11.40 11.91
C LEU A 83 15.37 9.87 11.71
N GLN A 84 15.75 9.09 12.71
CA GLN A 84 15.71 7.63 12.64
C GLN A 84 14.30 7.02 12.68
N ALA A 85 13.25 7.80 12.96
CA ALA A 85 11.88 7.29 13.03
C ALA A 85 11.21 7.07 11.66
N LYS A 86 11.97 7.14 10.55
CA LYS A 86 11.45 6.78 9.22
C LYS A 86 11.42 5.26 9.11
N ILE A 87 10.29 4.66 9.50
CA ILE A 87 10.02 3.25 9.23
C ILE A 87 9.82 3.10 7.71
N VAL A 88 10.76 2.43 7.04
CA VAL A 88 10.64 2.04 5.63
C VAL A 88 10.07 0.64 5.58
N ALA A 89 8.86 0.50 5.04
CA ALA A 89 8.17 -0.78 4.92
C ALA A 89 8.17 -1.26 3.46
N ASP A 90 8.58 -2.49 3.23
CA ASP A 90 8.53 -3.20 1.95
C ASP A 90 7.36 -4.20 1.96
N LEU A 91 6.45 -4.07 1.00
CA LEU A 91 5.24 -4.89 0.89
C LEU A 91 5.20 -5.58 -0.47
N SER A 92 5.18 -6.91 -0.48
CA SER A 92 5.13 -7.74 -1.69
C SER A 92 3.91 -8.65 -1.68
N PHE A 93 3.16 -8.66 -2.79
CA PHE A 93 1.98 -9.49 -2.98
C PHE A 93 2.18 -10.38 -4.21
N ASP A 94 2.15 -11.70 -4.02
CA ASP A 94 2.21 -12.71 -5.07
C ASP A 94 0.82 -13.36 -5.23
N LEU A 95 0.13 -13.00 -6.32
CA LEU A 95 -1.24 -13.44 -6.60
C LEU A 95 -1.25 -14.56 -7.64
N ARG A 96 -1.51 -15.79 -7.20
CA ARG A 96 -1.59 -16.96 -8.07
C ARG A 96 -3.03 -17.21 -8.51
N SER A 97 -3.25 -17.19 -9.83
CA SER A 97 -4.54 -17.43 -10.49
C SER A 97 -5.70 -16.56 -9.97
N PRO A 98 -5.59 -15.22 -9.95
CA PRO A 98 -6.69 -14.35 -9.55
C PRO A 98 -7.84 -14.36 -10.55
N VAL A 99 -9.07 -14.31 -10.06
CA VAL A 99 -10.26 -13.99 -10.86
C VAL A 99 -10.69 -12.57 -10.54
N ILE A 100 -10.67 -11.68 -11.52
CA ILE A 100 -11.04 -10.28 -11.33
C ILE A 100 -12.47 -10.08 -11.87
N ILE A 101 -13.35 -9.53 -11.05
CA ILE A 101 -14.74 -9.25 -11.39
C ILE A 101 -14.98 -7.75 -11.30
N ILE A 102 -15.40 -7.17 -12.42
CA ILE A 102 -15.65 -5.74 -12.58
C ILE A 102 -17.15 -5.56 -12.86
N PRO A 103 -17.97 -5.14 -11.88
CA PRO A 103 -19.37 -4.83 -12.11
C PRO A 103 -19.49 -3.63 -13.05
N GLN A 104 -20.38 -3.73 -14.04
CA GLN A 104 -20.63 -2.61 -14.96
C GLN A 104 -21.45 -1.50 -14.32
N ASN A 105 -22.24 -1.83 -13.30
CA ASN A 105 -23.00 -0.86 -12.53
C ASN A 105 -22.98 -1.26 -11.03
N VAL A 106 -22.84 -0.29 -10.15
CA VAL A 106 -22.85 -0.49 -8.69
C VAL A 106 -24.04 0.21 -8.03
N GLU A 107 -24.88 0.85 -8.83
CA GLU A 107 -26.05 1.57 -8.34
C GLU A 107 -27.24 0.64 -8.14
N HIS A 108 -27.88 0.77 -6.98
CA HIS A 108 -29.16 0.15 -6.62
C HIS A 108 -29.18 -1.38 -6.63
N GLY A 109 -28.68 -2.02 -5.55
CA GLY A 109 -29.19 -3.25 -4.91
C GLY A 109 -29.79 -4.37 -5.77
N ARG A 110 -29.43 -4.49 -7.04
CA ARG A 110 -29.95 -5.47 -7.99
C ARG A 110 -29.02 -6.67 -8.00
N ASP A 111 -29.61 -7.83 -7.77
CA ASP A 111 -28.91 -9.10 -7.76
C ASP A 111 -28.42 -9.54 -9.17
N ASP A 112 -28.85 -8.86 -10.24
CA ASP A 112 -28.58 -9.20 -11.65
C ASP A 112 -27.68 -8.21 -12.40
N CYS A 113 -26.69 -7.63 -11.73
CA CYS A 113 -25.78 -6.70 -12.40
C CYS A 113 -24.80 -7.43 -13.35
N PRO A 114 -24.73 -7.04 -14.64
CA PRO A 114 -23.72 -7.58 -15.54
C PRO A 114 -22.31 -7.20 -15.07
N SER A 115 -21.43 -8.20 -15.02
CA SER A 115 -20.03 -8.02 -14.62
C SER A 115 -19.08 -8.52 -15.70
N LEU A 116 -17.99 -7.80 -15.92
CA LEU A 116 -16.86 -8.26 -16.70
C LEU A 116 -15.96 -9.14 -15.82
N VAL A 117 -15.71 -10.38 -16.27
CA VAL A 117 -14.81 -11.32 -15.59
C VAL A 117 -13.51 -11.39 -16.38
N VAL A 118 -12.39 -11.16 -15.70
CA VAL A 118 -11.04 -11.23 -16.25
C VAL A 118 -10.27 -12.31 -15.48
N GLN A 119 -9.71 -13.27 -16.22
CA GLN A 119 -8.85 -14.33 -15.70
C GLN A 119 -7.55 -14.34 -16.52
N PRO A 120 -6.37 -14.43 -15.89
CA PRO A 120 -5.08 -14.47 -16.56
C PRO A 120 -4.83 -15.79 -17.31
#